data_AF-A0A428RGU9-F1
#
_entry.id   AF-A0A428RGU9-F1
#
_cell.length_a   1.000
_cell.length_b   1.000
_cell.length_c   1.000
_cell.angle_alpha   90.00
_cell.angle_beta   90.00
_cell.angle_gamma   90.00
#
_symmetry.space_group_name_H-M   'P 1'
#
loop_
_entity.id
_entity.type
_entity.pdbx_description
1 polymer ?
#
loop_
_entity_poly.entity_id
_entity_poly.type
_entity_poly.pdbx_seq_one_letter_code
_entity_poly.pdbx_strand_id
1 'polypeptide(L)'
;MAHNSASSGQVLPPKGLAHVVLRTPNYKSMVAFYKTFLGAHATFENDFLSFLTYDEEHHRLAIGNVPGTTEKVPTSAGLEHIAFQFDTLDDLLTAYKQRKARGISPIWCVNHGPTTSIYYQDPDGNQIETQVDNFDTVEAASAMMASPEYAENPLGVDFDPEDLIRRLKDGESEALIKKRPNIGPRGLDSIPKPSPRDIRESYDVLLIRHIIMSDWKKESDFTTVDALHRDLSNPPSRFHDPSLKAIEEEILGFYRRFGNFLNHVSHTDVPAGKNFFDLKDYSIFDLMGTVSRPNLEPHYDHITPYLGKTNQQFREVEITAVTKEFGYITAVQRVDGTAADGSPYDFSFRSTSLVRKVDGDWKYVHEHYSFPVDMATKLADFTGKQGATESVEFKKKGSDGEDSGK
;
A
#
# COMPACT_ATOMS: atom_id res chain seq x y z
N MET A 1 40.15 -14.35 39.75
CA MET A 1 40.17 -13.30 38.72
C MET A 1 40.45 -11.99 39.42
N ALA A 2 41.40 -11.19 38.90
CA ALA A 2 41.87 -9.97 39.55
C ALA A 2 40.74 -8.93 39.61
N HIS A 3 40.32 -8.57 40.83
CA HIS A 3 39.55 -7.35 41.05
C HIS A 3 40.48 -6.17 40.79
N ASN A 4 40.30 -5.54 39.62
CA ASN A 4 41.05 -4.36 39.25
C ASN A 4 40.64 -3.23 40.21
N SER A 5 41.61 -2.66 40.92
CA SER A 5 41.44 -1.50 41.79
C SER A 5 41.03 -0.30 40.94
N ALA A 6 39.73 -0.08 40.77
CA ALA A 6 39.22 1.09 40.06
C ALA A 6 39.64 2.36 40.81
N SER A 7 40.27 3.29 40.08
CA SER A 7 40.55 4.65 40.55
C SER A 7 39.29 5.29 41.12
N SER A 8 39.41 6.02 42.23
CA SER A 8 38.32 6.52 43.08
C SER A 8 37.40 7.59 42.47
N GLY A 9 37.27 7.68 41.14
CA GLY A 9 36.48 8.71 40.45
C GLY A 9 35.59 8.25 39.29
N GLN A 10 35.88 7.13 38.63
CA GLN A 10 35.09 6.66 37.50
C GLN A 10 34.10 5.59 37.94
N VAL A 11 32.81 5.82 37.71
CA VAL A 11 31.75 4.82 37.93
C VAL A 11 31.97 3.66 36.96
N LEU A 12 31.91 2.43 37.47
CA LEU A 12 32.01 1.22 36.64
C LEU A 12 30.81 1.15 35.67
N PRO A 13 31.03 1.03 34.35
CA PRO A 13 29.92 0.96 33.40
C PRO A 13 29.16 -0.37 33.50
N PRO A 14 27.85 -0.39 33.23
CA PRO A 14 27.11 -1.64 33.09
C PRO A 14 27.61 -2.44 31.88
N LYS A 15 27.41 -3.77 31.91
CA LYS A 15 27.73 -4.66 30.77
C LYS A 15 26.88 -4.35 29.53
N GLY A 16 25.65 -3.90 29.73
CA GLY A 16 24.70 -3.55 28.69
C GLY A 16 23.34 -3.18 29.30
N LEU A 17 22.42 -2.72 28.45
CA LEU A 17 21.02 -2.54 28.84
C LEU A 17 20.37 -3.92 28.95
N ALA A 18 19.74 -4.26 30.08
CA ALA A 18 19.09 -5.55 30.25
C ALA A 18 17.71 -5.55 29.56
N HIS A 19 16.78 -4.72 30.04
CA HIS A 19 15.42 -4.65 29.52
C HIS A 19 14.76 -3.29 29.75
N VAL A 20 13.68 -3.04 29.00
CA VAL A 20 12.75 -1.92 29.20
C VAL A 20 11.39 -2.46 29.62
N VAL A 21 10.72 -1.78 30.55
CA VAL A 21 9.37 -2.14 31.02
C VAL A 21 8.36 -1.10 30.56
N LEU A 22 7.33 -1.54 29.85
CA LEU A 22 6.20 -0.73 29.42
C LEU A 22 4.96 -1.10 30.23
N ARG A 23 4.19 -0.09 30.65
CA ARG A 23 2.84 -0.25 31.19
C ARG A 23 1.84 0.25 30.17
N THR A 24 0.71 -0.43 30.02
CA THR A 24 -0.21 -0.15 28.93
C THR A 24 -1.67 -0.39 29.32
N PRO A 25 -2.63 0.43 28.84
CA PRO A 25 -4.05 0.09 28.84
C PRO A 25 -4.45 -0.84 27.67
N ASN A 26 -3.57 -1.05 26.69
CA ASN A 26 -3.79 -1.81 25.45
C ASN A 26 -3.00 -3.13 25.44
N TYR A 27 -3.04 -3.87 26.55
CA TYR A 27 -2.11 -4.98 26.84
C TYR A 27 -1.93 -5.99 25.71
N LYS A 28 -3.02 -6.63 25.24
CA LYS A 28 -2.95 -7.65 24.18
C LYS A 28 -2.35 -7.08 22.89
N SER A 29 -2.77 -5.88 22.50
CA SER A 29 -2.29 -5.20 21.29
C SER A 29 -0.79 -4.87 21.37
N MET A 30 -0.31 -4.43 22.52
CA MET A 30 1.12 -4.17 22.75
C MET A 30 1.96 -5.44 22.69
N VAL A 31 1.49 -6.53 23.32
CA VAL A 31 2.18 -7.83 23.27
C VAL A 31 2.24 -8.36 21.84
N ALA A 32 1.13 -8.34 21.11
CA ALA A 32 1.07 -8.76 19.71
C ALA A 32 1.97 -7.90 18.81
N PHE A 33 1.97 -6.58 19.02
CA PHE A 33 2.81 -5.64 18.29
C PHE A 33 4.29 -5.96 18.50
N TYR A 34 4.78 -6.03 19.74
CA TYR A 34 6.22 -6.19 19.98
C TYR A 34 6.76 -7.57 19.62
N LYS A 35 5.96 -8.64 19.77
CA LYS A 35 6.30 -9.96 19.21
C LYS A 35 6.53 -9.88 17.71
N THR A 36 5.65 -9.16 17.02
CA THR A 36 5.71 -9.01 15.57
C THR A 36 6.82 -8.07 15.11
N PHE A 37 6.91 -6.90 15.73
CA PHE A 37 7.80 -5.81 15.34
C PHE A 37 9.28 -6.17 15.49
N LEU A 38 9.61 -6.88 16.57
CA LEU A 38 10.97 -7.29 16.92
C LEU A 38 11.30 -8.73 16.49
N GLY A 39 10.32 -9.48 15.95
CA GLY A 39 10.47 -10.93 15.80
C GLY A 39 10.66 -11.64 17.14
N ALA A 40 10.16 -11.05 18.22
CA ALA A 40 10.33 -11.54 19.57
C ALA A 40 9.34 -12.68 19.89
N HIS A 41 9.71 -13.51 20.87
CA HIS A 41 8.84 -14.50 21.48
C HIS A 41 8.74 -14.27 22.99
N ALA A 42 7.67 -14.77 23.60
CA ALA A 42 7.47 -14.65 25.03
C ALA A 42 8.23 -15.76 25.78
N THR A 43 9.05 -15.38 26.77
CA THR A 43 9.61 -16.32 27.75
C THR A 43 8.67 -16.55 28.93
N PHE A 44 7.74 -15.61 29.14
CA PHE A 44 6.63 -15.72 30.08
C PHE A 44 5.47 -14.83 29.61
N GLU A 45 4.23 -15.30 29.79
CA GLU A 45 3.03 -14.54 29.44
C GLU A 45 1.82 -14.97 30.27
N ASN A 46 1.09 -14.00 30.82
CA ASN A 46 -0.23 -14.17 31.41
C ASN A 46 -1.09 -12.91 31.19
N ASP A 47 -2.27 -12.82 31.81
CA ASP A 47 -3.19 -11.68 31.64
C ASP A 47 -2.70 -10.34 32.23
N PHE A 48 -1.61 -10.37 33.01
CA PHE A 48 -1.07 -9.21 33.72
C PHE A 48 0.32 -8.78 33.24
N LEU A 49 1.17 -9.69 32.79
CA LEU A 49 2.58 -9.44 32.51
C LEU A 49 3.10 -10.37 31.41
N SER A 50 3.86 -9.80 30.48
CA SER A 50 4.59 -10.52 29.43
C SER A 50 6.06 -10.15 29.44
N PHE A 51 6.93 -11.14 29.27
CA PHE A 51 8.37 -10.97 29.07
C PHE A 51 8.74 -11.45 27.68
N LEU A 52 9.26 -10.54 26.85
CA LEU A 52 9.58 -10.78 25.45
C LEU A 52 11.09 -10.72 25.21
N THR A 53 11.60 -11.66 24.42
CA THR A 53 12.99 -11.69 23.97
C THR A 53 13.13 -11.98 22.48
N TYR A 54 14.23 -11.53 21.89
CA TYR A 54 14.63 -11.77 20.50
C TYR A 54 16.13 -12.15 20.40
N ASP A 55 16.83 -12.27 21.54
CA ASP A 55 18.24 -12.64 21.63
C ASP A 55 18.50 -13.53 22.88
N GLU A 56 19.76 -13.66 23.27
CA GLU A 56 20.18 -14.54 24.38
C GLU A 56 19.83 -14.02 25.79
N GLU A 57 19.33 -12.79 25.92
CA GLU A 57 18.86 -12.28 27.22
C GLU A 57 17.48 -12.86 27.55
N HIS A 58 17.20 -13.11 28.83
CA HIS A 58 15.94 -13.76 29.22
C HIS A 58 14.68 -12.96 28.82
N HIS A 59 14.81 -11.63 28.74
CA HIS A 59 13.88 -10.71 28.09
C HIS A 59 14.54 -9.35 27.86
N ARG A 60 14.18 -8.71 26.75
CA ARG A 60 14.54 -7.33 26.41
C ARG A 60 13.40 -6.35 26.68
N LEU A 61 12.17 -6.85 26.67
CA LEU A 61 10.98 -6.04 26.91
C LEU A 61 10.05 -6.75 27.89
N ALA A 62 9.55 -6.01 28.87
CA ALA A 62 8.44 -6.45 29.72
C ALA A 62 7.23 -5.54 29.49
N ILE A 63 6.05 -6.13 29.34
CA ILE A 63 4.80 -5.39 29.13
C ILE A 63 3.84 -5.73 30.28
N GLY A 64 3.42 -4.73 31.03
CA GLY A 64 2.55 -4.87 32.20
C GLY A 64 1.16 -4.25 32.00
N ASN A 65 0.12 -5.02 32.27
CA ASN A 65 -1.27 -4.59 32.33
C ASN A 65 -1.58 -4.03 33.73
N VAL A 66 -1.01 -2.87 34.06
CA VAL A 66 -1.11 -2.29 35.41
C VAL A 66 -2.44 -1.54 35.59
N PRO A 67 -3.29 -1.92 36.57
CA PRO A 67 -4.56 -1.24 36.82
C PRO A 67 -4.39 0.27 37.04
N GLY A 68 -5.26 1.05 36.41
CA GLY A 68 -5.23 2.52 36.48
C GLY A 68 -4.23 3.19 35.53
N THR A 69 -3.54 2.43 34.66
CA THR A 69 -2.76 3.01 33.56
C THR A 69 -3.68 3.73 32.58
N THR A 70 -3.37 4.98 32.29
CA THR A 70 -4.09 5.80 31.30
C THR A 70 -3.24 6.00 30.04
N GLU A 71 -3.84 6.57 29.00
CA GLU A 71 -3.12 6.90 27.78
C GLU A 71 -1.94 7.85 28.02
N LYS A 72 -0.90 7.74 27.18
CA LYS A 72 0.25 8.65 27.19
C LYS A 72 -0.20 10.07 26.87
N VAL A 73 0.27 11.05 27.65
CA VAL A 73 0.16 12.46 27.32
C VAL A 73 1.34 12.81 26.39
N PRO A 74 1.12 13.17 25.11
CA PRO A 74 2.24 13.34 24.17
C PRO A 74 3.20 14.46 24.56
N THR A 75 2.71 15.50 25.21
CA THR A 75 3.48 16.72 25.57
C THR A 75 4.17 16.66 26.93
N SER A 76 4.06 15.54 27.66
CA SER A 76 4.75 15.39 28.96
C SER A 76 6.19 14.91 28.75
N ALA A 77 7.11 15.34 29.62
CA ALA A 77 8.47 14.80 29.67
C ALA A 77 8.48 13.29 29.96
N GLY A 78 9.46 12.57 29.41
CA GLY A 78 9.59 11.13 29.61
C GLY A 78 10.59 10.49 28.64
N LEU A 79 10.49 9.17 28.49
CA LEU A 79 11.20 8.42 27.44
C LEU A 79 10.69 8.88 26.06
N GLU A 80 11.61 9.28 25.18
CA GLU A 80 11.26 9.73 23.83
C GLU A 80 11.02 8.55 22.89
N HIS A 81 12.03 7.68 22.74
CA HIS A 81 11.96 6.47 21.92
C HIS A 81 12.90 5.37 22.45
N ILE A 82 12.74 4.16 21.92
CA ILE A 82 13.66 3.02 22.12
C ILE A 82 14.25 2.68 20.75
N ALA A 83 15.58 2.63 20.65
CA ALA A 83 16.27 2.30 19.41
C ALA A 83 16.78 0.85 19.39
N PHE A 84 16.61 0.17 18.26
CA PHE A 84 17.09 -1.19 18.00
C PHE A 84 18.01 -1.17 16.79
N GLN A 85 19.16 -1.82 16.91
CA GLN A 85 20.20 -1.83 15.89
C GLN A 85 20.17 -3.12 15.07
N PHE A 86 20.39 -2.98 13.77
CA PHE A 86 20.64 -4.06 12.82
C PHE A 86 22.11 -4.03 12.36
N ASP A 87 22.62 -5.20 11.95
CA ASP A 87 24.02 -5.36 11.54
C ASP A 87 24.29 -4.71 10.18
N THR A 88 23.34 -4.81 9.25
CA THR A 88 23.48 -4.33 7.87
C THR A 88 22.29 -3.50 7.42
N LEU A 89 22.49 -2.70 6.36
CA LEU A 89 21.38 -1.96 5.74
C LEU A 89 20.37 -2.92 5.12
N ASP A 90 20.83 -4.02 4.52
CA ASP A 90 19.92 -5.04 3.97
C ASP A 90 19.05 -5.68 5.06
N ASP A 91 19.58 -5.96 6.25
CA ASP A 91 18.79 -6.49 7.37
C ASP A 91 17.74 -5.49 7.84
N LEU A 92 18.11 -4.21 7.99
CA LEU A 92 17.17 -3.14 8.36
C LEU A 92 16.04 -3.03 7.34
N LEU A 93 16.35 -3.03 6.04
CA LEU A 93 15.37 -2.91 4.97
C LEU A 93 14.54 -4.19 4.78
N THR A 94 15.11 -5.36 5.09
CA THR A 94 14.39 -6.63 5.13
C THR A 94 13.38 -6.64 6.28
N ALA A 95 13.77 -6.20 7.47
CA ALA A 95 12.84 -6.03 8.59
C ALA A 95 11.74 -4.99 8.27
N TYR A 96 12.09 -3.89 7.60
CA TYR A 96 11.11 -2.91 7.10
C TYR A 96 10.06 -3.58 6.19
N LYS A 97 10.47 -4.34 5.17
CA LYS A 97 9.53 -5.04 4.27
C LYS A 97 8.61 -5.99 5.03
N GLN A 98 9.15 -6.73 6.00
CA GLN A 98 8.39 -7.67 6.82
C GLN A 98 7.37 -6.98 7.73
N ARG A 99 7.71 -5.82 8.30
CA ARG A 99 6.79 -4.97 9.09
C ARG A 99 5.71 -4.35 8.21
N LYS A 100 6.08 -3.82 7.05
CA LYS A 100 5.15 -3.26 6.05
C LYS A 100 4.12 -4.30 5.61
N ALA A 101 4.56 -5.54 5.39
CA ALA A 101 3.68 -6.68 5.10
C ALA A 101 2.68 -7.02 6.21
N ARG A 102 2.84 -6.46 7.40
CA ARG A 102 1.93 -6.63 8.55
C ARG A 102 1.17 -5.35 8.88
N GLY A 103 1.20 -4.40 7.96
CA GLY A 103 0.57 -3.08 8.10
C GLY A 103 1.27 -2.18 9.11
N ILE A 104 2.50 -2.50 9.50
CA ILE A 104 3.30 -1.65 10.39
C ILE A 104 4.13 -0.73 9.50
N SER A 105 3.67 0.51 9.33
CA SER A 105 4.32 1.51 8.48
C SER A 105 5.17 2.46 9.33
N PRO A 106 6.31 2.96 8.80
CA PRO A 106 7.07 3.99 9.49
C PRO A 106 6.28 5.29 9.63
N ILE A 107 6.57 6.02 10.69
CA ILE A 107 6.13 7.41 10.87
C ILE A 107 7.16 8.42 10.37
N TRP A 108 8.44 8.02 10.29
CA TRP A 108 9.52 8.87 9.82
C TRP A 108 10.74 8.01 9.41
N CYS A 109 11.35 8.30 8.27
CA CYS A 109 12.57 7.63 7.80
C CYS A 109 13.62 8.70 7.55
N VAL A 110 14.78 8.59 8.20
CA VAL A 110 15.79 9.65 8.23
C VAL A 110 17.20 9.10 8.35
N ASN A 111 18.11 9.66 7.57
CA ASN A 111 19.53 9.46 7.72
C ASN A 111 20.08 10.60 8.58
N HIS A 112 20.34 10.32 9.85
CA HIS A 112 20.87 11.29 10.81
C HIS A 112 22.32 11.68 10.51
N GLY A 113 23.03 10.85 9.75
CA GLY A 113 24.46 10.97 9.49
C GLY A 113 25.22 9.80 10.10
N PRO A 114 25.17 9.59 11.42
CA PRO A 114 25.86 8.47 12.06
C PRO A 114 25.08 7.18 11.84
N THR A 115 23.77 7.28 11.66
CA THR A 115 22.83 6.17 11.52
C THR A 115 21.84 6.44 10.37
N THR A 116 21.43 5.36 9.72
CA THR A 116 20.24 5.32 8.85
C THR A 116 19.10 4.74 9.67
N SER A 117 18.06 5.52 9.92
CA SER A 117 17.04 5.24 10.93
C SER A 117 15.62 5.25 10.37
N ILE A 118 14.80 4.31 10.83
CA ILE A 118 13.37 4.18 10.52
C ILE A 118 12.60 4.18 11.85
N TYR A 119 11.76 5.19 12.04
CA TYR A 119 10.92 5.37 13.21
C TYR A 119 9.52 4.82 12.99
N TYR A 120 8.99 4.18 14.02
CA TYR A 120 7.65 3.59 14.10
C TYR A 120 6.95 4.06 15.37
N GLN A 121 5.66 3.79 15.44
CA GLN A 121 4.83 4.05 16.62
C GLN A 121 4.15 2.76 17.07
N ASP A 122 4.19 2.48 18.38
CA ASP A 122 3.44 1.37 18.97
C ASP A 122 1.99 1.75 19.31
N PRO A 123 1.12 0.79 19.70
CA PRO A 123 -0.29 1.06 20.03
C PRO A 123 -0.54 2.12 21.11
N ASP A 124 0.42 2.36 22.01
CA ASP A 124 0.32 3.38 23.05
C ASP A 124 0.86 4.74 22.61
N GLY A 125 1.47 4.82 21.43
CA GLY A 125 2.08 6.02 20.89
C GLY A 125 3.55 6.19 21.26
N ASN A 126 4.22 5.17 21.81
CA ASN A 126 5.66 5.24 22.04
C ASN A 126 6.38 5.14 20.71
N GLN A 127 7.45 5.92 20.56
CA GLN A 127 8.27 5.88 19.35
C GLN A 127 9.33 4.78 19.45
N ILE A 128 9.55 4.10 18.35
CA ILE A 128 10.54 3.04 18.23
C ILE A 128 11.41 3.34 17.03
N GLU A 129 12.72 3.39 17.25
CA GLU A 129 13.70 3.55 16.19
C GLU A 129 14.29 2.19 15.84
N THR A 130 14.46 1.96 14.54
CA THR A 130 15.30 0.87 14.04
C THR A 130 16.36 1.44 13.14
N GLN A 131 17.62 1.06 13.37
CA GLN A 131 18.75 1.71 12.73
C GLN A 131 19.84 0.75 12.29
N VAL A 132 20.70 1.23 11.40
CA VAL A 132 22.03 0.68 11.12
C VAL A 132 23.06 1.80 11.23
N ASP A 133 24.27 1.47 11.67
CA ASP A 133 25.39 2.42 11.69
C ASP A 133 25.89 2.70 10.27
N ASN A 134 26.12 3.98 9.96
CA ASN A 134 26.66 4.42 8.67
C ASN A 134 28.19 4.35 8.62
N PHE A 135 28.85 4.07 9.75
CA PHE A 135 30.30 3.99 9.89
C PHE A 135 30.72 2.65 10.52
N ASP A 136 31.86 2.12 10.11
CA ASP A 136 32.39 0.85 10.63
C ASP A 136 32.94 0.96 12.06
N THR A 137 33.22 2.19 12.53
CA THR A 137 33.77 2.44 13.87
C THR A 137 33.05 3.58 14.60
N VAL A 138 32.99 3.44 15.93
CA VAL A 138 32.42 4.45 16.83
C VAL A 138 33.19 5.78 16.74
N GLU A 139 34.50 5.72 16.53
CA GLU A 139 35.35 6.90 16.38
C GLU A 139 34.98 7.70 15.11
N ALA A 140 34.72 7.01 14.00
CA ALA A 140 34.31 7.66 12.75
C ALA A 140 32.92 8.28 12.86
N ALA A 141 31.97 7.58 13.48
CA ALA A 141 30.65 8.14 13.79
C ALA A 141 30.75 9.38 14.70
N SER A 142 31.57 9.30 15.75
CA SER A 142 31.82 10.42 16.67
C SER A 142 32.46 11.62 15.97
N ALA A 143 33.40 11.38 15.06
CA ALA A 143 34.03 12.43 14.27
C ALA A 143 33.02 13.15 13.35
N MET A 144 32.09 12.41 12.75
CA MET A 144 30.99 13.00 11.97
C MET A 144 30.06 13.82 12.87
N MET A 145 29.69 13.31 14.05
CA MET A 145 28.82 14.05 15.00
C MET A 145 29.48 15.33 15.53
N ALA A 146 30.81 15.37 15.61
CA ALA A 146 31.56 16.56 16.00
C ALA A 146 31.78 17.56 14.85
N SER A 147 31.31 17.26 13.64
CA SER A 147 31.54 18.09 12.46
C SER A 147 30.63 19.33 12.42
N PRO A 148 31.06 20.42 11.74
CA PRO A 148 30.19 21.57 11.49
C PRO A 148 28.90 21.20 10.72
N GLU A 149 28.97 20.19 9.85
CA GLU A 149 27.81 19.72 9.08
C GLU A 149 26.74 19.10 9.99
N TYR A 150 27.15 18.34 11.00
CA TYR A 150 26.22 17.78 11.98
C TYR A 150 25.66 18.87 12.91
N ALA A 151 26.48 19.86 13.28
CA ALA A 151 26.01 21.00 14.06
C ALA A 151 24.96 21.85 13.31
N GLU A 152 25.08 21.98 11.98
CA GLU A 152 24.12 22.68 11.13
C GLU A 152 22.82 21.90 10.94
N ASN A 153 22.91 20.58 10.79
CA ASN A 153 21.75 19.69 10.67
C ASN A 153 21.94 18.40 11.49
N PRO A 154 21.53 18.43 12.78
CA PRO A 154 21.55 17.24 13.63
C PRO A 154 20.32 16.34 13.43
N LEU A 155 19.30 16.80 12.69
CA LEU A 155 18.06 16.06 12.44
C LEU A 155 18.18 15.09 11.27
N GLY A 156 19.13 15.30 10.36
CA GLY A 156 19.34 14.43 9.22
C GLY A 156 18.49 14.73 7.99
N VAL A 157 18.52 13.80 7.05
CA VAL A 157 17.89 13.89 5.72
C VAL A 157 16.90 12.76 5.54
N ASP A 158 15.67 13.10 5.19
CA ASP A 158 14.64 12.09 4.96
C ASP A 158 14.99 11.21 3.75
N PHE A 159 14.60 9.95 3.81
CA PHE A 159 14.76 9.01 2.71
C PHE A 159 13.50 8.16 2.53
N ASP A 160 13.33 7.59 1.34
CA ASP A 160 12.33 6.55 1.08
C ASP A 160 13.00 5.17 1.19
N PRO A 161 12.58 4.29 2.14
CA PRO A 161 13.09 2.94 2.23
C PRO A 161 12.98 2.14 0.92
N GLU A 162 11.96 2.40 0.09
CA GLU A 162 11.78 1.70 -1.19
C GLU A 162 12.85 2.10 -2.22
N ASP A 163 13.32 3.35 -2.20
CA ASP A 163 14.46 3.78 -3.03
C ASP A 163 15.75 3.08 -2.59
N LEU A 164 16.00 2.98 -1.27
CA LEU A 164 17.19 2.27 -0.77
C LEU A 164 17.16 0.78 -1.13
N ILE A 165 15.99 0.14 -1.04
CA ILE A 165 15.79 -1.26 -1.48
C ILE A 165 16.10 -1.41 -2.97
N ARG A 166 15.61 -0.49 -3.81
CA ARG A 166 15.89 -0.49 -5.25
C ARG A 166 17.39 -0.35 -5.51
N ARG A 167 18.06 0.59 -4.86
CA ARG A 167 19.52 0.83 -5.00
C ARG A 167 20.34 -0.40 -4.60
N LEU A 168 19.99 -1.07 -3.50
CA LEU A 168 20.64 -2.34 -3.12
C LEU A 168 20.43 -3.42 -4.18
N LYS A 169 19.21 -3.56 -4.70
CA LYS A 169 18.87 -4.54 -5.74
C LYS A 169 19.62 -4.27 -7.06
N ASP A 170 19.84 -3.00 -7.37
CA ASP A 170 20.62 -2.56 -8.54
C ASP A 170 22.14 -2.75 -8.33
N GLY A 171 22.57 -3.22 -7.16
CA GLY A 171 23.96 -3.54 -6.84
C GLY A 171 24.79 -2.39 -6.29
N GLU A 172 24.16 -1.28 -5.89
CA GLU A 172 24.87 -0.19 -5.21
C GLU A 172 25.33 -0.64 -3.81
N SER A 173 26.55 -0.25 -3.41
CA SER A 173 27.12 -0.67 -2.14
C SER A 173 26.46 0.04 -0.95
N GLU A 174 26.29 -0.67 0.18
CA GLU A 174 25.74 -0.08 1.40
C GLU A 174 26.48 1.18 1.84
N ALA A 175 27.80 1.22 1.69
CA ALA A 175 28.61 2.39 2.05
C ALA A 175 28.21 3.67 1.29
N LEU A 176 27.81 3.55 0.01
CA LEU A 176 27.33 4.68 -0.78
C LEU A 176 25.89 5.04 -0.43
N ILE A 177 25.04 4.04 -0.19
CA ILE A 177 23.64 4.25 0.18
C ILE A 177 23.51 4.93 1.54
N LYS A 178 24.33 4.50 2.52
CA LYS A 178 24.37 5.04 3.89
C LYS A 178 24.96 6.44 3.99
N LYS A 179 25.64 6.93 2.96
CA LYS A 179 26.22 8.28 2.97
C LYS A 179 25.11 9.34 2.97
N ARG A 180 25.04 10.12 4.05
CA ARG A 180 24.07 11.20 4.17
C ARG A 180 24.34 12.32 3.15
N PRO A 181 23.34 12.74 2.36
CA PRO A 181 23.44 13.96 1.56
C PRO A 181 23.52 15.21 2.45
N ASN A 182 24.22 16.25 1.99
CA ASN A 182 24.20 17.55 2.67
C ASN A 182 23.12 18.44 2.04
N ILE A 183 22.11 18.81 2.83
CA ILE A 183 20.98 19.66 2.42
C ILE A 183 20.96 21.03 3.13
N GLY A 184 22.00 21.34 3.92
CA GLY A 184 22.02 22.49 4.81
C GLY A 184 21.13 22.33 6.04
N PRO A 185 20.75 23.44 6.70
CA PRO A 185 20.09 23.43 8.01
C PRO A 185 18.65 22.91 7.96
N ARG A 186 18.23 22.28 9.06
CA ARG A 186 16.89 21.69 9.22
C ARG A 186 16.32 21.98 10.61
N GLY A 187 15.07 22.45 10.68
CA GLY A 187 14.37 22.80 11.92
C GLY A 187 13.44 21.71 12.44
N LEU A 188 13.06 21.79 13.73
CA LEU A 188 12.16 20.82 14.39
C LEU A 188 10.75 20.77 13.78
N ASP A 189 10.31 21.86 13.15
CA ASP A 189 9.04 21.97 12.44
C ASP A 189 8.95 21.06 11.20
N SER A 190 10.11 20.58 10.71
CA SER A 190 10.20 19.63 9.60
C SER A 190 10.04 18.16 10.01
N ILE A 191 9.95 17.86 11.31
CA ILE A 191 9.74 16.50 11.79
C ILE A 191 8.27 16.11 11.55
N PRO A 192 8.00 15.00 10.86
CA PRO A 192 6.63 14.55 10.62
C PRO A 192 5.86 14.37 11.93
N LYS A 193 4.58 14.79 11.93
CA LYS A 193 3.68 14.44 13.03
C LYS A 193 3.33 12.96 12.91
N PRO A 194 3.41 12.18 14.00
CA PRO A 194 3.01 10.78 13.97
C PRO A 194 1.57 10.63 13.49
N SER A 195 1.31 9.55 12.73
CA SER A 195 -0.04 9.15 12.35
C SER A 195 -0.89 8.83 13.59
N PRO A 196 -2.23 8.74 13.45
CA PRO A 196 -3.08 8.21 14.52
C PRO A 196 -2.60 6.83 15.00
N ARG A 197 -2.75 6.58 16.30
CA ARG A 197 -2.39 5.30 16.93
C ARG A 197 -3.18 4.16 16.29
N ASP A 198 -2.49 3.06 16.04
CA ASP A 198 -3.05 1.86 15.43
C ASP A 198 -3.10 0.74 16.47
N ILE A 199 -4.30 0.42 16.94
CA ILE A 199 -4.54 -0.52 18.02
C ILE A 199 -5.25 -1.75 17.45
N ARG A 200 -4.49 -2.84 17.28
CA ARG A 200 -4.97 -4.11 16.71
C ARG A 200 -4.65 -5.28 17.64
N GLU A 201 -5.55 -6.27 17.67
CA GLU A 201 -5.34 -7.50 18.47
C GLU A 201 -4.39 -8.50 17.80
N SER A 202 -4.22 -8.43 16.47
CA SER A 202 -3.24 -9.23 15.73
C SER A 202 -2.49 -8.42 14.68
N TYR A 203 -1.25 -8.86 14.42
CA TYR A 203 -0.40 -8.41 13.32
C TYR A 203 0.05 -9.62 12.53
N ASP A 204 -0.90 -10.49 12.23
CA ASP A 204 -0.70 -11.47 11.17
C ASP A 204 -0.15 -10.73 9.95
N VAL A 205 0.60 -11.44 9.11
CA VAL A 205 0.86 -10.93 7.76
C VAL A 205 -0.50 -10.47 7.28
N LEU A 206 -0.69 -9.14 7.19
CA LEU A 206 -1.75 -8.59 6.38
C LEU A 206 -1.45 -9.35 5.14
N LEU A 207 -2.32 -10.27 4.75
CA LEU A 207 -2.08 -11.05 3.57
C LEU A 207 -1.73 -9.93 2.60
N ILE A 208 -0.44 -9.88 2.27
CA ILE A 208 -0.04 -9.39 1.01
C ILE A 208 -0.62 -10.55 0.17
N ARG A 209 -1.97 -10.62 0.02
CA ARG A 209 -2.55 -10.31 -1.27
C ARG A 209 -1.58 -9.24 -1.70
N HIS A 210 -0.74 -9.57 -2.66
CA HIS A 210 -0.17 -8.52 -3.45
C HIS A 210 -1.31 -7.47 -3.69
N ILE A 211 -1.17 -6.70 -4.72
CA ILE A 211 -2.30 -6.84 -5.63
C ILE A 211 -2.27 -8.34 -6.04
N ILE A 212 -2.78 -9.31 -5.22
CA ILE A 212 -3.51 -10.44 -5.81
C ILE A 212 -4.68 -9.65 -6.33
N MET A 213 -4.45 -9.08 -7.52
CA MET A 213 -5.47 -8.75 -8.47
C MET A 213 -6.32 -10.00 -8.36
N SER A 214 -7.53 -9.89 -7.82
CA SER A 214 -8.44 -11.02 -7.79
C SER A 214 -8.27 -11.72 -9.13
N ASP A 215 -7.93 -13.02 -9.10
CA ASP A 215 -7.50 -13.73 -10.31
C ASP A 215 -8.49 -13.40 -11.42
N TRP A 216 -7.98 -13.14 -12.62
CA TRP A 216 -8.82 -12.77 -13.74
C TRP A 216 -9.93 -13.81 -13.93
N LYS A 217 -11.17 -13.40 -13.66
CA LYS A 217 -12.35 -14.26 -13.73
C LYS A 217 -13.04 -14.11 -15.07
N LYS A 218 -13.70 -15.18 -15.51
CA LYS A 218 -14.68 -15.15 -16.59
C LYS A 218 -16.08 -15.04 -16.02
N GLU A 219 -17.05 -14.75 -16.88
CA GLU A 219 -18.45 -14.66 -16.49
C GLU A 219 -19.00 -15.97 -15.90
N SER A 220 -18.37 -17.10 -16.25
CA SER A 220 -18.70 -18.43 -15.72
C SER A 220 -18.37 -18.58 -14.24
N ASP A 221 -17.42 -17.80 -13.73
CA ASP A 221 -16.93 -17.90 -12.34
C ASP A 221 -17.82 -17.11 -11.36
N PHE A 222 -18.66 -16.23 -11.90
CA PHE A 222 -19.59 -15.42 -11.10
C PHE A 222 -20.78 -16.26 -10.63
N THR A 223 -20.91 -16.41 -9.32
CA THR A 223 -21.94 -17.24 -8.69
C THR A 223 -23.02 -16.40 -8.01
N THR A 224 -22.64 -15.60 -7.01
CA THR A 224 -23.54 -14.72 -6.26
C THR A 224 -22.87 -13.37 -5.95
N VAL A 225 -23.66 -12.37 -5.59
CA VAL A 225 -23.15 -11.06 -5.15
C VAL A 225 -22.28 -11.20 -3.89
N ASP A 226 -22.66 -12.06 -2.95
CA ASP A 226 -21.82 -12.33 -1.77
C ASP A 226 -20.46 -12.95 -2.15
N ALA A 227 -20.39 -13.73 -3.24
CA ALA A 227 -19.13 -14.26 -3.74
C ALA A 227 -18.26 -13.14 -4.29
N LEU A 228 -18.84 -12.22 -5.08
CA LEU A 228 -18.15 -11.03 -5.55
C LEU A 228 -17.58 -10.21 -4.39
N HIS A 229 -18.36 -9.99 -3.33
CA HIS A 229 -17.90 -9.25 -2.14
C HIS A 229 -16.69 -9.90 -1.45
N ARG A 230 -16.59 -11.24 -1.46
CA ARG A 230 -15.42 -11.94 -0.91
C ARG A 230 -14.18 -11.81 -1.81
N ASP A 231 -14.38 -11.56 -3.09
CA ASP A 231 -13.31 -11.41 -4.07
C ASP A 231 -12.72 -10.00 -4.08
N LEU A 232 -13.45 -8.98 -3.61
CA LEU A 232 -12.98 -7.60 -3.55
C LEU A 232 -11.70 -7.48 -2.72
N SER A 233 -10.80 -6.61 -3.17
CA SER A 233 -9.57 -6.27 -2.44
C SER A 233 -9.81 -5.30 -1.28
N ASN A 234 -10.90 -4.55 -1.33
CA ASN A 234 -11.37 -3.67 -0.25
C ASN A 234 -12.72 -4.16 0.29
N PRO A 235 -13.12 -3.75 1.51
CA PRO A 235 -14.46 -4.03 2.01
C PRO A 235 -15.54 -3.49 1.05
N PRO A 236 -16.68 -4.20 0.89
CA PRO A 236 -17.79 -3.73 0.08
C PRO A 236 -18.27 -2.33 0.49
N SER A 237 -18.81 -1.61 -0.48
CA SER A 237 -19.37 -0.28 -0.33
C SER A 237 -20.42 -0.23 0.75
N ARG A 238 -20.38 0.81 1.59
CA ARG A 238 -21.43 1.07 2.59
C ARG A 238 -22.81 1.37 1.98
N PHE A 239 -22.91 1.50 0.65
CA PHE A 239 -24.14 1.78 -0.07
C PHE A 239 -24.97 0.54 -0.41
N HIS A 240 -24.45 -0.68 -0.16
CA HIS A 240 -25.26 -1.88 -0.28
C HIS A 240 -26.46 -1.85 0.68
N ASP A 241 -27.65 -2.09 0.14
CA ASP A 241 -28.90 -2.20 0.88
C ASP A 241 -29.37 -3.67 0.87
N PRO A 242 -29.42 -4.37 2.02
CA PRO A 242 -29.88 -5.75 2.10
C PRO A 242 -31.28 -5.97 1.50
N SER A 243 -32.14 -4.95 1.49
CA SER A 243 -33.48 -5.04 0.89
C SER A 243 -33.46 -5.05 -0.65
N LEU A 244 -32.35 -4.62 -1.27
CA LEU A 244 -32.14 -4.61 -2.72
C LEU A 244 -31.21 -5.74 -3.20
N LYS A 245 -30.75 -6.63 -2.33
CA LYS A 245 -29.86 -7.74 -2.71
C LYS A 245 -30.39 -8.58 -3.87
N ALA A 246 -31.70 -8.85 -3.92
CA ALA A 246 -32.30 -9.59 -5.03
C ALA A 246 -32.14 -8.86 -6.37
N ILE A 247 -32.13 -7.53 -6.36
CA ILE A 247 -31.90 -6.69 -7.54
C ILE A 247 -30.43 -6.73 -7.96
N GLU A 248 -29.49 -6.74 -7.00
CA GLU A 248 -28.06 -6.93 -7.29
C GLU A 248 -27.80 -8.29 -7.95
N GLU A 249 -28.49 -9.36 -7.53
CA GLU A 249 -28.41 -10.68 -8.16
C GLU A 249 -29.00 -10.68 -9.58
N GLU A 250 -30.08 -9.93 -9.85
CA GLU A 250 -30.59 -9.74 -11.22
C GLU A 250 -29.56 -9.03 -12.12
N ILE A 251 -28.92 -7.97 -11.60
CA ILE A 251 -27.89 -7.22 -12.31
C ILE A 251 -26.66 -8.10 -12.55
N LEU A 252 -26.27 -8.94 -11.58
CA LEU A 252 -25.21 -9.93 -11.76
C LEU A 252 -25.56 -10.92 -12.88
N GLY A 253 -26.81 -11.40 -12.93
CA GLY A 253 -27.29 -12.22 -14.03
C GLY A 253 -27.20 -11.53 -15.39
N PHE A 254 -27.53 -10.25 -15.46
CA PHE A 254 -27.33 -9.42 -16.66
C PHE A 254 -25.86 -9.30 -17.05
N TYR A 255 -24.99 -8.97 -16.09
CA TYR A 255 -23.55 -8.82 -16.28
C TYR A 255 -22.90 -10.10 -16.80
N ARG A 256 -23.32 -11.26 -16.28
CA ARG A 256 -22.88 -12.58 -16.76
C ARG A 256 -23.28 -12.83 -18.21
N ARG A 257 -24.52 -12.51 -18.60
CA ARG A 257 -24.95 -12.64 -20.00
C ARG A 257 -24.13 -11.74 -20.93
N PHE A 258 -23.78 -10.54 -20.48
CA PHE A 258 -22.95 -9.63 -21.27
C PHE A 258 -21.52 -10.17 -21.43
N GLY A 259 -20.88 -10.61 -20.34
CA GLY A 259 -19.57 -11.25 -20.42
C GLY A 259 -19.56 -12.48 -21.32
N ASN A 260 -20.63 -13.29 -21.29
CA ASN A 260 -20.77 -14.44 -22.17
C ASN A 260 -20.89 -14.03 -23.64
N PHE A 261 -21.68 -12.98 -23.92
CA PHE A 261 -21.77 -12.40 -25.25
C PHE A 261 -20.38 -11.99 -25.76
N LEU A 262 -19.61 -11.25 -24.95
CA LEU A 262 -18.28 -10.76 -25.33
C LEU A 262 -17.31 -11.92 -25.62
N ASN A 263 -17.27 -12.91 -24.75
CA ASN A 263 -16.33 -14.04 -24.84
C ASN A 263 -16.69 -15.09 -25.90
N HIS A 264 -17.98 -15.24 -26.22
CA HIS A 264 -18.45 -16.41 -26.97
C HIS A 264 -19.37 -16.11 -28.16
N VAL A 265 -20.03 -14.96 -28.21
CA VAL A 265 -21.07 -14.67 -29.22
C VAL A 265 -20.69 -13.52 -30.16
N SER A 266 -19.96 -12.54 -29.65
CA SER A 266 -19.61 -11.29 -30.33
C SER A 266 -18.96 -11.48 -31.71
N HIS A 267 -18.22 -12.57 -31.91
CA HIS A 267 -17.54 -12.90 -33.17
C HIS A 267 -18.43 -13.63 -34.19
N THR A 268 -19.61 -14.13 -33.79
CA THR A 268 -20.56 -14.83 -34.67
C THR A 268 -21.88 -14.10 -34.87
N ASP A 269 -22.31 -13.30 -33.91
CA ASP A 269 -23.56 -12.55 -33.94
C ASP A 269 -23.38 -11.16 -33.31
N VAL A 270 -22.68 -10.29 -34.04
CA VAL A 270 -22.39 -8.92 -33.61
C VAL A 270 -23.67 -8.13 -33.27
N PRO A 271 -24.76 -8.16 -34.07
CA PRO A 271 -25.99 -7.41 -33.75
C PRO A 271 -26.63 -7.75 -32.41
N ALA A 272 -26.47 -8.98 -31.90
CA ALA A 272 -27.03 -9.38 -30.62
C ALA A 272 -26.53 -8.51 -29.44
N GLY A 273 -25.34 -7.90 -29.55
CA GLY A 273 -24.80 -7.03 -28.52
C GLY A 273 -25.61 -5.76 -28.28
N LYS A 274 -26.32 -5.26 -29.31
CA LYS A 274 -27.21 -4.08 -29.19
C LYS A 274 -28.29 -4.29 -28.12
N ASN A 275 -28.67 -5.53 -27.83
CA ASN A 275 -29.67 -5.85 -26.81
C ASN A 275 -29.21 -5.57 -25.37
N PHE A 276 -27.92 -5.33 -25.11
CA PHE A 276 -27.43 -5.02 -23.77
C PHE A 276 -27.50 -3.53 -23.43
N PHE A 277 -27.80 -2.67 -24.41
CA PHE A 277 -27.74 -1.22 -24.26
C PHE A 277 -29.10 -0.58 -24.46
N ASP A 278 -29.37 0.52 -23.76
CA ASP A 278 -30.44 1.44 -24.12
C ASP A 278 -29.94 2.34 -25.25
N LEU A 279 -30.17 1.95 -26.51
CA LEU A 279 -29.61 2.65 -27.68
C LEU A 279 -29.98 4.15 -27.74
N LYS A 280 -31.08 4.57 -27.11
CA LYS A 280 -31.53 5.97 -27.10
C LYS A 280 -30.86 6.79 -26.00
N ASP A 281 -30.72 6.20 -24.81
CA ASP A 281 -30.24 6.88 -23.61
C ASP A 281 -28.83 6.45 -23.18
N TYR A 282 -28.11 5.66 -23.98
CA TYR A 282 -26.73 5.31 -23.69
C TYR A 282 -25.73 6.43 -24.01
N SER A 283 -24.75 6.61 -23.14
CA SER A 283 -23.54 7.39 -23.42
C SER A 283 -22.29 6.66 -22.92
N ILE A 284 -21.17 6.81 -23.61
CA ILE A 284 -19.88 6.26 -23.17
C ILE A 284 -18.80 7.33 -23.17
N PHE A 285 -17.89 7.22 -22.21
CA PHE A 285 -16.61 7.89 -22.20
C PHE A 285 -15.49 6.84 -22.20
N ASP A 286 -14.75 6.70 -23.31
CA ASP A 286 -13.66 5.75 -23.43
C ASP A 286 -12.46 6.32 -24.24
N LEU A 287 -11.49 5.44 -24.55
CA LEU A 287 -10.29 5.78 -25.32
C LEU A 287 -10.58 6.16 -26.78
N MET A 288 -11.69 5.69 -27.35
CA MET A 288 -12.13 5.98 -28.72
C MET A 288 -12.96 7.28 -28.81
N GLY A 289 -13.23 7.91 -27.67
CA GLY A 289 -13.88 9.22 -27.54
C GLY A 289 -15.25 9.13 -26.87
N THR A 290 -15.91 10.28 -26.73
CA THR A 290 -17.24 10.33 -26.11
C THR A 290 -18.32 10.05 -27.15
N VAL A 291 -19.15 9.03 -26.90
CA VAL A 291 -20.41 8.87 -27.64
C VAL A 291 -21.54 9.47 -26.83
N SER A 292 -22.12 10.53 -27.38
CA SER A 292 -23.29 11.18 -26.80
C SER A 292 -24.58 10.54 -27.32
N ARG A 293 -25.61 10.55 -26.48
CA ARG A 293 -26.98 10.17 -26.85
C ARG A 293 -27.46 10.96 -28.09
N PRO A 294 -28.26 10.37 -28.98
CA PRO A 294 -28.68 8.96 -29.07
C PRO A 294 -27.80 8.18 -30.08
N ASN A 295 -26.49 8.39 -30.11
CA ASN A 295 -25.63 7.97 -31.23
C ASN A 295 -24.87 6.65 -30.98
N LEU A 296 -25.33 5.80 -30.05
CA LEU A 296 -24.67 4.53 -29.79
C LEU A 296 -24.72 3.59 -30.99
N GLU A 297 -25.87 3.43 -31.63
CA GLU A 297 -26.03 2.42 -32.70
C GLU A 297 -25.07 2.63 -33.88
N PRO A 298 -24.96 3.85 -34.48
CA PRO A 298 -23.96 4.10 -35.52
C PRO A 298 -22.52 3.90 -35.05
N HIS A 299 -22.22 4.23 -33.79
CA HIS A 299 -20.89 4.00 -33.22
C HIS A 299 -20.60 2.51 -33.06
N TYR A 300 -21.54 1.74 -32.50
CA TYR A 300 -21.45 0.29 -32.32
C TYR A 300 -21.17 -0.42 -33.64
N ASP A 301 -21.91 -0.08 -34.70
CA ASP A 301 -21.75 -0.67 -36.03
C ASP A 301 -20.39 -0.32 -36.67
N HIS A 302 -19.77 0.78 -36.25
CA HIS A 302 -18.45 1.19 -36.73
C HIS A 302 -17.30 0.50 -35.98
N ILE A 303 -17.37 0.38 -34.65
CA ILE A 303 -16.25 -0.10 -33.82
C ILE A 303 -16.17 -1.63 -33.74
N THR A 304 -17.31 -2.31 -33.71
CA THR A 304 -17.35 -3.75 -33.40
C THR A 304 -16.68 -4.65 -34.44
N PRO A 305 -16.67 -4.34 -35.75
CA PRO A 305 -15.88 -5.11 -36.72
C PRO A 305 -14.37 -5.09 -36.46
N TYR A 306 -13.84 -4.06 -35.77
CA TYR A 306 -12.42 -3.96 -35.47
C TYR A 306 -11.97 -4.80 -34.28
N LEU A 307 -12.89 -5.12 -33.36
CA LEU A 307 -12.56 -5.81 -32.11
C LEU A 307 -12.39 -7.33 -32.30
N GLY A 308 -12.70 -7.90 -33.47
CA GLY A 308 -12.35 -9.28 -33.82
C GLY A 308 -12.80 -10.32 -32.77
N LYS A 309 -11.99 -11.35 -32.54
CA LYS A 309 -12.20 -12.32 -31.46
C LYS A 309 -11.53 -11.81 -30.19
N THR A 310 -12.31 -11.19 -29.31
CA THR A 310 -11.87 -10.72 -27.99
C THR A 310 -12.02 -11.81 -26.93
N ASN A 311 -11.08 -11.87 -26.00
CA ASN A 311 -11.28 -12.47 -24.68
C ASN A 311 -11.40 -11.34 -23.67
N GLN A 312 -12.38 -11.45 -22.78
CA GLN A 312 -12.59 -10.55 -21.67
C GLN A 312 -12.52 -11.28 -20.34
N GLN A 313 -11.80 -10.68 -19.42
CA GLN A 313 -11.67 -11.13 -18.05
C GLN A 313 -11.94 -9.98 -17.09
N PHE A 314 -12.39 -10.30 -15.90
CA PHE A 314 -12.91 -9.35 -14.93
C PHE A 314 -12.25 -9.58 -13.56
N ARG A 315 -12.08 -8.50 -12.81
CA ARG A 315 -11.67 -8.52 -11.40
C ARG A 315 -12.24 -7.31 -10.67
N GLU A 316 -12.23 -7.32 -9.34
CA GLU A 316 -12.78 -6.24 -8.52
C GLU A 316 -14.21 -5.83 -8.93
N VAL A 317 -15.05 -6.81 -9.27
CA VAL A 317 -16.44 -6.55 -9.70
C VAL A 317 -17.31 -6.31 -8.48
N GLU A 318 -17.90 -5.13 -8.39
CA GLU A 318 -18.88 -4.76 -7.37
C GLU A 318 -20.14 -4.24 -8.04
N ILE A 319 -21.30 -4.72 -7.57
CA ILE A 319 -22.62 -4.40 -8.13
C ILE A 319 -23.47 -3.83 -7.01
N THR A 320 -23.89 -2.57 -7.16
CA THR A 320 -24.74 -1.94 -6.16
C THR A 320 -26.06 -1.52 -6.80
N ALA A 321 -27.15 -2.03 -6.24
CA ALA A 321 -28.50 -1.58 -6.60
C ALA A 321 -28.82 -0.29 -5.83
N VAL A 322 -29.32 0.72 -6.53
CA VAL A 322 -29.73 2.01 -5.95
C VAL A 322 -31.25 2.03 -5.77
N THR A 323 -31.97 1.45 -6.73
CA THR A 323 -33.42 1.24 -6.67
C THR A 323 -33.76 -0.13 -7.27
N LYS A 324 -35.05 -0.48 -7.30
CA LYS A 324 -35.51 -1.71 -7.99
C LYS A 324 -35.30 -1.69 -9.51
N GLU A 325 -35.00 -0.52 -10.08
CA GLU A 325 -34.88 -0.31 -11.53
C GLU A 325 -33.54 0.30 -11.95
N PHE A 326 -32.65 0.60 -11.01
CA PHE A 326 -31.39 1.28 -11.29
C PHE A 326 -30.26 0.81 -10.39
N GLY A 327 -29.08 0.64 -10.95
CA GLY A 327 -27.87 0.26 -10.23
C GLY A 327 -26.61 0.70 -10.97
N TYR A 328 -25.46 0.44 -10.35
CA TYR A 328 -24.17 0.65 -10.98
C TYR A 328 -23.24 -0.54 -10.73
N ILE A 329 -22.27 -0.68 -11.61
CA ILE A 329 -21.26 -1.74 -11.60
C ILE A 329 -19.90 -1.05 -11.67
N THR A 330 -19.00 -1.41 -10.78
CA THR A 330 -17.58 -1.08 -10.89
C THR A 330 -16.80 -2.37 -11.13
N ALA A 331 -15.79 -2.30 -11.98
CA ALA A 331 -14.93 -3.44 -12.27
C ALA A 331 -13.57 -2.99 -12.81
N VAL A 332 -12.61 -3.90 -12.80
CA VAL A 332 -11.46 -3.83 -13.70
C VAL A 332 -11.58 -4.93 -14.73
N GLN A 333 -11.42 -4.58 -15.99
CA GLN A 333 -11.53 -5.49 -17.12
C GLN A 333 -10.17 -5.62 -17.80
N ARG A 334 -9.87 -6.81 -18.31
CA ARG A 334 -8.77 -7.07 -19.24
C ARG A 334 -9.35 -7.60 -20.51
N VAL A 335 -8.86 -7.06 -21.62
CA VAL A 335 -9.25 -7.44 -22.96
C VAL A 335 -8.00 -7.80 -23.71
N ASP A 336 -7.95 -9.03 -24.22
CA ASP A 336 -6.90 -9.52 -25.08
C ASP A 336 -7.49 -10.17 -26.33
N GLY A 337 -6.68 -10.27 -27.38
CA GLY A 337 -7.11 -10.91 -28.62
C GLY A 337 -6.21 -10.57 -29.80
N THR A 338 -6.78 -10.71 -30.99
CA THR A 338 -6.10 -10.43 -32.25
C THR A 338 -6.96 -9.48 -33.08
N ALA A 339 -6.40 -8.34 -33.45
CA ALA A 339 -7.04 -7.34 -34.29
C ALA A 339 -7.26 -7.88 -35.72
N ALA A 340 -8.08 -7.18 -36.50
CA ALA A 340 -8.41 -7.57 -37.87
C ALA A 340 -7.18 -7.66 -38.82
N ASP A 341 -6.10 -6.94 -38.49
CA ASP A 341 -4.83 -6.97 -39.23
C ASP A 341 -3.87 -8.09 -38.79
N GLY A 342 -4.26 -8.89 -37.80
CA GLY A 342 -3.44 -9.98 -37.24
C GLY A 342 -2.57 -9.58 -36.05
N SER A 343 -2.56 -8.30 -35.64
CA SER A 343 -1.78 -7.84 -34.50
C SER A 343 -2.40 -8.27 -33.17
N PRO A 344 -1.63 -8.80 -32.20
CA PRO A 344 -2.16 -9.07 -30.87
C PRO A 344 -2.38 -7.76 -30.10
N TYR A 345 -3.39 -7.73 -29.24
CA TYR A 345 -3.57 -6.68 -28.24
C TYR A 345 -3.87 -7.31 -26.88
N ASP A 346 -3.47 -6.61 -25.81
CA ASP A 346 -3.72 -6.99 -24.42
C ASP A 346 -3.68 -5.70 -23.60
N PHE A 347 -4.82 -5.33 -23.02
CA PHE A 347 -4.91 -4.16 -22.18
C PHE A 347 -5.96 -4.32 -21.08
N SER A 348 -5.80 -3.54 -20.01
CA SER A 348 -6.73 -3.48 -18.89
C SER A 348 -7.22 -2.06 -18.64
N PHE A 349 -8.45 -1.92 -18.20
CA PHE A 349 -9.06 -0.64 -17.83
C PHE A 349 -10.02 -0.80 -16.66
N ARG A 350 -10.25 0.30 -15.94
CA ARG A 350 -11.31 0.39 -14.93
C ARG A 350 -12.61 0.79 -15.61
N SER A 351 -13.70 0.10 -15.29
CA SER A 351 -15.02 0.43 -15.81
C SER A 351 -15.97 0.84 -14.70
N THR A 352 -16.73 1.90 -14.94
CA THR A 352 -17.95 2.22 -14.19
C THR A 352 -19.12 2.18 -15.16
N SER A 353 -20.08 1.31 -14.90
CA SER A 353 -21.25 1.12 -15.76
C SER A 353 -22.51 1.44 -14.97
N LEU A 354 -23.40 2.25 -15.53
CA LEU A 354 -24.74 2.49 -14.98
C LEU A 354 -25.73 1.60 -15.73
N VAL A 355 -26.60 0.93 -14.97
CA VAL A 355 -27.61 0.02 -15.51
C VAL A 355 -29.01 0.42 -15.06
N ARG A 356 -29.96 0.23 -15.96
CA ARG A 356 -31.38 0.50 -15.71
C ARG A 356 -32.25 -0.62 -16.28
N LYS A 357 -33.37 -0.90 -15.64
CA LYS A 357 -34.42 -1.77 -16.18
C LYS A 357 -35.27 -1.01 -17.20
N VAL A 358 -35.34 -1.51 -18.43
CA VAL A 358 -36.11 -0.97 -19.56
C VAL A 358 -36.97 -2.10 -20.11
N ASP A 359 -38.29 -1.92 -20.13
CA ASP A 359 -39.28 -2.92 -20.57
C ASP A 359 -39.11 -4.30 -19.90
N GLY A 360 -38.65 -4.31 -18.64
CA GLY A 360 -38.43 -5.52 -17.85
C GLY A 360 -37.02 -6.12 -17.94
N ASP A 361 -36.18 -5.64 -18.86
CA ASP A 361 -34.81 -6.11 -19.05
C ASP A 361 -33.77 -5.09 -18.57
N TRP A 362 -32.69 -5.57 -17.96
CA TRP A 362 -31.56 -4.70 -17.61
C TRP A 362 -30.79 -4.28 -18.86
N LYS A 363 -30.43 -3.00 -18.93
CA LYS A 363 -29.66 -2.36 -20.00
C LYS A 363 -28.57 -1.47 -19.42
N TYR A 364 -27.44 -1.39 -20.08
CA TYR A 364 -26.48 -0.31 -19.86
C TYR A 364 -27.06 1.01 -20.38
N VAL A 365 -26.91 2.07 -19.58
CA VAL A 365 -27.32 3.44 -19.95
C VAL A 365 -26.17 4.45 -19.87
N HIS A 366 -25.06 4.06 -19.25
CA HIS A 366 -23.82 4.81 -19.30
C HIS A 366 -22.63 3.91 -19.00
N GLU A 367 -21.50 4.14 -19.66
CA GLU A 367 -20.24 3.52 -19.30
C GLU A 367 -19.09 4.53 -19.32
N HIS A 368 -18.15 4.34 -18.41
CA HIS A 368 -16.91 5.09 -18.35
C HIS A 368 -15.75 4.11 -18.24
N TYR A 369 -14.84 4.12 -19.22
CA TYR A 369 -13.63 3.32 -19.22
C TYR A 369 -12.42 4.20 -18.96
N SER A 370 -11.74 3.95 -17.84
CA SER A 370 -10.55 4.67 -17.41
C SER A 370 -9.31 3.82 -17.63
N PHE A 371 -8.43 4.32 -18.50
CA PHE A 371 -7.10 3.80 -18.74
C PHE A 371 -6.11 4.64 -17.92
N PRO A 372 -5.34 4.05 -16.99
CA PRO A 372 -4.32 4.81 -16.28
C PRO A 372 -3.27 5.33 -17.27
N VAL A 373 -2.70 6.48 -16.94
CA VAL A 373 -1.61 7.08 -17.70
C VAL A 373 -0.46 7.24 -16.75
N ASP A 374 0.71 6.76 -17.16
CA ASP A 374 1.94 7.08 -16.48
C ASP A 374 2.22 8.56 -16.68
N MET A 375 2.04 9.33 -15.62
CA MET A 375 2.14 10.79 -15.69
C MET A 375 3.58 11.28 -15.91
N ALA A 376 4.59 10.47 -15.58
CA ALA A 376 6.00 10.82 -15.78
C ALA A 376 6.44 10.67 -17.24
N THR A 377 5.95 9.62 -17.92
CA THR A 377 6.24 9.31 -19.33
C THR A 377 5.18 9.87 -20.28
N LYS A 378 3.98 10.20 -19.77
CA LYS A 378 2.77 10.57 -20.52
C LYS A 378 2.29 9.45 -21.46
N LEU A 379 2.64 8.20 -21.15
CA LEU A 379 2.20 7.02 -21.90
C LEU A 379 1.06 6.33 -21.15
N ALA A 380 0.13 5.72 -21.89
CA ALA A 380 -0.92 4.92 -21.29
C ALA A 380 -0.34 3.66 -20.61
N ASP A 381 -0.80 3.36 -19.39
CA ASP A 381 -0.56 2.09 -18.72
C ASP A 381 -1.67 1.10 -19.11
N PHE A 382 -1.37 0.29 -20.13
CA PHE A 382 -2.26 -0.77 -20.57
C PHE A 382 -2.33 -1.96 -19.60
N THR A 383 -1.56 -1.99 -18.51
CA THR A 383 -1.62 -3.07 -17.52
C THR A 383 -2.67 -2.82 -16.43
N GLY A 384 -3.09 -1.56 -16.24
CA GLY A 384 -4.04 -1.19 -15.19
C GLY A 384 -3.52 -1.48 -13.78
N LYS A 385 -2.19 -1.44 -13.59
CA LYS A 385 -1.51 -1.80 -12.33
C LYS A 385 -0.95 -0.59 -11.60
N GLN A 386 -0.91 0.58 -12.24
CA GLN A 386 -0.32 1.77 -11.65
C GLN A 386 -1.05 2.20 -10.37
N GLY A 387 -0.28 2.34 -9.28
CA GLY A 387 -0.78 2.82 -8.00
C GLY A 387 -1.12 4.32 -8.06
N ALA A 388 -2.12 4.76 -7.28
CA ALA A 388 -2.54 6.17 -7.29
C ALA A 388 -1.39 7.15 -7.02
N THR A 389 -0.44 6.77 -6.16
CA THR A 389 0.73 7.57 -5.77
C THR A 389 1.82 7.63 -6.84
N GLU A 390 1.92 6.63 -7.72
CA GLU A 390 2.92 6.57 -8.80
C GLU A 390 2.66 7.63 -9.88
N SER A 391 1.43 8.15 -9.95
CA SER A 391 1.00 9.15 -10.93
C SER A 391 1.12 10.61 -10.47
N VAL A 392 1.43 10.86 -9.19
CA VAL A 392 1.40 12.22 -8.60
C VAL A 392 2.78 12.89 -8.56
N GLU A 393 3.84 12.16 -8.90
CA GLU A 393 5.17 12.73 -9.05
C GLU A 393 5.29 13.46 -10.39
N PHE A 394 4.73 14.68 -10.46
CA PHE A 394 5.20 15.64 -11.44
C PHE A 394 6.70 15.81 -11.21
N LYS A 395 7.55 15.33 -12.14
CA LYS A 395 8.99 15.60 -12.16
C LYS A 395 9.22 17.03 -11.67
N LYS A 396 9.97 17.18 -10.56
CA LYS A 396 10.47 18.47 -10.08
C LYS A 396 10.98 19.24 -11.29
N LYS A 397 10.31 20.34 -11.62
CA LYS A 397 10.70 21.21 -12.72
C LYS A 397 11.98 21.94 -12.30
N GLY A 398 13.13 21.56 -12.86
CA GLY A 398 14.37 22.31 -12.70
C GLY A 398 15.64 21.48 -12.58
N SER A 399 16.02 20.77 -13.65
CA SER A 399 17.42 20.44 -13.93
C SER A 399 17.59 20.06 -15.40
N ASP A 400 17.11 20.90 -16.32
CA ASP A 400 17.68 20.89 -17.65
C ASP A 400 18.90 21.80 -17.57
N GLY A 401 20.08 21.16 -17.59
CA GLY A 401 21.37 21.81 -17.54
C GLY A 401 21.52 22.81 -18.69
N GLU A 402 22.19 23.90 -18.37
CA GLU A 402 22.95 24.69 -19.33
C GLU A 402 23.82 23.75 -20.17
N ASP A 403 23.45 23.58 -21.44
CA ASP A 403 24.41 23.13 -22.44
C ASP A 403 24.98 24.37 -23.12
N SER A 404 26.15 24.77 -22.61
CA SER A 404 27.05 25.72 -23.26
C SER A 404 27.56 25.10 -24.57
N GLY A 405 27.16 25.64 -25.73
CA GLY A 405 27.67 25.10 -26.98
C GLY A 405 27.25 25.74 -28.31
N LYS A 406 27.33 27.08 -28.44
CA LYS A 406 27.90 27.85 -29.58
C LYS A 406 27.37 29.28 -29.65
#